data_AF-A0A2V5V7X4-F1
#
_entry.id   AF-A0A2V5V7X4-F1
#
_cell.length_a   1.000
_cell.length_b   1.000
_cell.length_c   1.000
_cell.angle_alpha   90.00
_cell.angle_beta   90.00
_cell.angle_gamma   90.00
#
_symmetry.space_group_name_H-M   'P 1'
#
loop_
_entity.id
_entity.type
_entity.pdbx_description
1 polymer ?
#
loop_
_entity_poly.entity_id
_entity_poly.type
_entity_poly.pdbx_seq_one_letter_code
_entity_poly.pdbx_strand_id
1 'polypeptide(L)'
;MTATKKSIEERIDRLQAGGIVDLHFDLPMDLYEKRGRNNVLETEFLPEFDAGNIGVLGAAIYIEDRYMPEMGLRVALDQISRIYAEAEESGDFAVCKGYQEICDARKARKIALLITMEGVEPLGTDLDLLRVFYELGVRAIGLTHARRNAAGDGGIFASTGSSRDGLTEFGRDVVRQCQALGVIVDLAHISPTGFEDILAITTKPPIVSHTNARKYYDIERNISDEQIKAIGERGGVIGANSVLVSAKKEESTLDRYIDHIEHIASLIGINGVGIGFDFFEFIYR
;
A
#
# COMPACT_ATOMS: atom_id res chain seq x y z
N MET A 1 31.95 -23.89 10.75
CA MET A 1 32.49 -22.52 10.56
C MET A 1 31.44 -21.55 11.05
N THR A 2 31.65 -21.02 12.25
CA THR A 2 30.78 -20.07 12.94
C THR A 2 30.94 -18.69 12.30
N ALA A 3 30.13 -18.39 11.29
CA ALA A 3 29.75 -17.00 11.04
C ALA A 3 29.02 -16.55 12.32
N THR A 4 29.72 -15.82 13.18
CA THR A 4 29.26 -15.46 14.52
C THR A 4 27.96 -14.68 14.44
N LYS A 5 26.94 -15.03 15.25
CA LYS A 5 25.65 -14.33 15.39
C LYS A 5 25.77 -12.79 15.42
N LYS A 6 26.84 -12.28 16.04
CA LYS A 6 27.25 -10.86 16.03
C LYS A 6 27.22 -10.21 14.63
N SER A 7 27.54 -10.96 13.58
CA SER A 7 27.57 -10.47 12.19
C SER A 7 26.20 -10.39 11.51
N ILE A 8 25.17 -11.09 11.99
CA ILE A 8 23.80 -10.99 11.45
C ILE A 8 23.10 -9.80 12.07
N GLU A 9 23.20 -9.62 13.38
CA GLU A 9 22.66 -8.45 14.10
C GLU A 9 23.26 -7.15 13.53
N GLU A 10 24.59 -7.05 13.39
CA GLU A 10 25.24 -5.90 12.76
C GLU A 10 24.77 -5.64 11.31
N ARG A 11 24.42 -6.69 10.56
CA ARG A 11 23.87 -6.56 9.21
C ARG A 11 22.43 -6.07 9.23
N ILE A 12 21.61 -6.55 10.16
CA ILE A 12 20.24 -6.10 10.37
C ILE A 12 20.26 -4.63 10.77
N ASP A 13 21.04 -4.26 11.79
CA ASP A 13 21.19 -2.88 12.26
C ASP A 13 21.61 -1.94 11.12
N ARG A 14 22.57 -2.37 10.29
CA ARG A 14 23.00 -1.56 9.14
C ARG A 14 21.92 -1.42 8.07
N LEU A 15 21.20 -2.50 7.74
CA LEU A 15 20.14 -2.47 6.73
C LEU A 15 18.92 -1.69 7.20
N GLN A 16 18.63 -1.74 8.50
CA GLN A 16 17.52 -1.05 9.13
C GLN A 16 17.91 0.31 9.73
N ALA A 17 19.16 0.77 9.59
CA ALA A 17 19.62 2.05 10.14
C ALA A 17 18.79 3.26 9.65
N GLY A 18 18.11 3.11 8.50
CA GLY A 18 17.19 4.10 7.96
C GLY A 18 15.73 3.95 8.41
N GLY A 19 15.38 2.88 9.12
CA GLY A 19 14.00 2.45 9.30
C GLY A 19 13.42 1.78 8.06
N ILE A 20 12.49 0.85 8.29
CA ILE A 20 11.74 0.13 7.25
C ILE A 20 10.76 1.07 6.56
N VAL A 21 10.58 0.90 5.25
CA VAL A 21 9.50 1.51 4.48
C VAL A 21 8.45 0.42 4.26
N ASP A 22 7.32 0.56 4.92
CA ASP A 22 6.14 -0.26 4.67
C ASP A 22 5.22 0.50 3.71
N LEU A 23 4.96 -0.09 2.54
CA LEU A 23 4.21 0.55 1.46
C LEU A 23 2.70 0.54 1.71
N HIS A 24 2.18 -0.28 2.63
CA HIS A 24 0.75 -0.41 2.84
C HIS A 24 0.38 -0.86 4.26
N PHE A 25 -0.43 -0.05 4.92
CA PHE A 25 -0.98 -0.33 6.25
C PHE A 25 -2.35 0.37 6.42
N ASP A 26 -3.38 -0.37 6.80
CA ASP A 26 -4.78 0.11 6.93
C ASP A 26 -5.06 0.94 8.20
N LEU A 27 -4.07 1.71 8.61
CA LEU A 27 -4.09 2.54 9.82
C LEU A 27 -5.23 3.57 9.81
N PRO A 28 -5.51 4.28 8.70
CA PRO A 28 -6.50 5.35 8.68
C PRO A 28 -7.90 4.91 9.12
N MET A 29 -8.38 3.73 8.71
CA MET A 29 -9.71 3.26 9.10
C MET A 29 -9.81 2.97 10.60
N ASP A 30 -8.76 2.40 11.21
CA ASP A 30 -8.71 2.15 12.65
C ASP A 30 -8.73 3.45 13.46
N LEU A 31 -7.94 4.44 13.04
CA LEU A 31 -7.95 5.77 13.64
C LEU A 31 -9.33 6.44 13.51
N TYR A 32 -9.99 6.26 12.38
CA TYR A 32 -11.36 6.73 12.18
C TYR A 32 -12.32 6.06 13.16
N GLU A 33 -12.31 4.74 13.30
CA GLU A 33 -13.21 4.03 14.22
C GLU A 33 -12.94 4.39 15.69
N LYS A 34 -11.69 4.73 16.03
CA LYS A 34 -11.28 5.17 17.36
C LYS A 34 -11.32 6.68 17.57
N ARG A 35 -11.89 7.48 16.65
CA ARG A 35 -11.93 8.96 16.68
C ARG A 35 -12.50 9.61 17.94
N GLY A 36 -13.11 8.84 18.85
CA GLY A 36 -13.50 9.29 20.19
C GLY A 36 -12.38 9.25 21.23
N ARG A 37 -11.17 8.81 20.86
CA ARG A 37 -9.98 8.69 21.69
C ARG A 37 -8.88 9.56 21.10
N ASN A 38 -7.97 10.02 21.95
CA ASN A 38 -6.80 10.81 21.55
C ASN A 38 -5.53 9.95 21.66
N ASN A 39 -4.49 10.32 20.93
CA ASN A 39 -3.18 9.67 20.97
C ASN A 39 -3.22 8.15 20.71
N VAL A 40 -4.08 7.70 19.81
CA VAL A 40 -4.17 6.29 19.41
C VAL A 40 -2.86 5.84 18.76
N LEU A 41 -2.25 6.66 17.88
CA LEU A 41 -0.95 6.33 17.28
C LEU A 41 0.13 6.08 18.32
N GLU A 42 0.26 7.02 19.25
CA GLU A 42 1.26 6.97 20.31
C GLU A 42 1.06 5.77 21.24
N THR A 43 -0.20 5.49 21.61
CA THR A 43 -0.49 4.53 22.68
C THR A 43 -0.66 3.09 22.20
N GLU A 44 -1.03 2.87 20.94
CA GLU A 44 -1.32 1.53 20.41
C GLU A 44 -0.41 1.08 19.28
N PHE A 45 0.29 1.99 18.60
CA PHE A 45 1.06 1.65 17.40
C PHE A 45 2.54 2.01 17.51
N LEU A 46 2.90 3.11 18.20
CA LEU A 46 4.29 3.52 18.34
C LEU A 46 5.20 2.44 18.95
N PRO A 47 4.82 1.70 20.03
CA PRO A 47 5.69 0.67 20.59
C PRO A 47 6.04 -0.43 19.58
N GLU A 48 5.09 -0.81 18.75
CA GLU A 48 5.19 -1.84 17.71
C GLU A 48 5.98 -1.33 16.51
N PHE A 49 5.77 -0.08 16.11
CA PHE A 49 6.56 0.57 15.08
C PHE A 49 8.02 0.75 15.48
N ASP A 50 8.29 1.11 16.74
CA ASP A 50 9.64 1.17 17.30
C ASP A 50 10.28 -0.22 17.34
N ALA A 51 9.55 -1.24 17.79
CA ALA A 51 10.03 -2.61 17.83
C ALA A 51 10.34 -3.16 16.43
N GLY A 52 9.55 -2.77 15.42
CA GLY A 52 9.77 -3.09 14.01
C GLY A 52 10.76 -2.16 13.30
N ASN A 53 11.22 -1.09 13.95
CA ASN A 53 12.02 -0.02 13.37
C ASN A 53 11.40 0.53 12.06
N ILE A 54 10.10 0.84 12.09
CA ILE A 54 9.39 1.44 10.96
C ILE A 54 9.79 2.91 10.85
N GLY A 55 10.21 3.35 9.66
CA GLY A 55 10.59 4.73 9.38
C GLY A 55 9.64 5.45 8.43
N VAL A 56 8.93 4.72 7.58
CA VAL A 56 7.93 5.25 6.64
C VAL A 56 6.77 4.28 6.53
N LEU A 57 5.55 4.81 6.55
CA LEU A 57 4.32 4.04 6.45
C LEU A 57 3.40 4.60 5.36
N GLY A 58 2.99 3.75 4.42
CA GLY A 58 1.87 4.02 3.54
C GLY A 58 0.56 3.87 4.29
N ALA A 59 0.00 4.96 4.79
CA ALA A 59 -1.25 4.99 5.54
C ALA A 59 -2.43 4.97 4.54
N ALA A 60 -3.00 3.80 4.31
CA ALA A 60 -3.96 3.54 3.25
C ALA A 60 -5.39 3.91 3.65
N ILE A 61 -5.97 4.90 2.96
CA ILE A 61 -7.40 5.17 3.04
C ILE A 61 -8.11 4.01 2.35
N TYR A 62 -8.77 3.19 3.15
CA TYR A 62 -9.66 2.13 2.71
C TYR A 62 -11.09 2.46 3.16
N ILE A 63 -12.10 2.04 2.40
CA ILE A 63 -13.52 2.21 2.76
C ILE A 63 -14.19 0.85 2.88
N GLU A 64 -14.69 0.55 4.08
CA GLU A 64 -15.51 -0.61 4.37
C GLU A 64 -16.89 -0.53 3.69
N ASP A 65 -17.43 -1.69 3.31
CA ASP A 65 -18.69 -1.80 2.58
C ASP A 65 -19.88 -1.16 3.30
N ARG A 66 -19.88 -1.09 4.64
CA ARG A 66 -20.95 -0.44 5.43
C ARG A 66 -21.10 1.06 5.20
N TYR A 67 -20.09 1.72 4.64
CA TYR A 67 -20.11 3.15 4.33
C TYR A 67 -20.43 3.45 2.86
N MET A 68 -20.58 2.41 2.05
CA MET A 68 -20.76 2.56 0.61
C MET A 68 -22.25 2.61 0.21
N PRO A 69 -22.60 3.39 -0.83
CA PRO A 69 -21.77 4.42 -1.48
C PRO A 69 -21.81 5.79 -0.78
N GLU A 70 -22.86 6.11 -0.01
CA GLU A 70 -23.18 7.50 0.37
C GLU A 70 -22.15 8.15 1.32
N MET A 71 -21.44 7.36 2.12
CA MET A 71 -20.53 7.87 3.15
C MET A 71 -19.06 7.80 2.73
N GLY A 72 -18.72 7.24 1.56
CA GLY A 72 -17.33 7.01 1.14
C GLY A 72 -16.45 8.26 1.16
N LEU A 73 -16.93 9.37 0.57
CA LEU A 73 -16.21 10.65 0.59
C LEU A 73 -16.03 11.17 2.02
N ARG A 74 -17.09 11.18 2.82
CA ARG A 74 -17.05 11.70 4.19
C ARG A 74 -16.08 10.91 5.07
N VAL A 75 -16.15 9.58 5.00
CA VAL A 75 -15.29 8.69 5.79
C VAL A 75 -13.83 8.85 5.37
N ALA A 76 -13.53 8.95 4.08
CA ALA A 76 -12.17 9.22 3.61
C ALA A 76 -11.62 10.56 4.12
N LEU A 77 -12.43 11.62 4.11
CA LEU A 77 -12.02 12.93 4.64
C LEU A 77 -11.82 12.89 6.16
N ASP A 78 -12.68 12.18 6.88
CA ASP A 78 -12.55 12.00 8.34
C ASP A 78 -11.29 11.18 8.68
N GLN A 79 -10.96 10.14 7.91
CA GLN A 79 -9.71 9.37 8.04
C GLN A 79 -8.48 10.27 7.87
N ILE A 80 -8.42 11.09 6.82
CA ILE A 80 -7.33 12.06 6.63
C ILE A 80 -7.26 13.01 7.81
N SER A 81 -8.39 13.59 8.22
CA SER A 81 -8.44 14.49 9.37
C SER A 81 -7.90 13.83 10.64
N ARG A 82 -8.17 12.53 10.85
CA ARG A 82 -7.64 11.81 12.00
C ARG A 82 -6.14 11.58 11.92
N ILE A 83 -5.59 11.22 10.76
CA ILE A 83 -4.14 11.07 10.60
C ILE A 83 -3.41 12.38 10.96
N TYR A 84 -3.89 13.53 10.47
CA TYR A 84 -3.30 14.82 10.82
C TYR A 84 -3.41 15.13 12.30
N ALA A 85 -4.60 14.95 12.90
CA ALA A 85 -4.79 15.22 14.33
C ALA A 85 -3.87 14.36 15.21
N GLU A 86 -3.73 13.07 14.92
CA GLU A 86 -2.83 12.18 15.68
C GLU A 86 -1.35 12.58 15.51
N ALA A 87 -0.94 12.95 14.28
CA ALA A 87 0.43 13.36 14.02
C ALA A 87 0.78 14.74 14.61
N GLU A 88 -0.19 15.64 14.75
CA GLU A 88 -0.03 16.94 15.40
C GLU A 88 0.06 16.83 16.93
N GLU A 89 -0.62 15.85 17.52
CA GLU A 89 -0.59 15.57 18.96
C GLU A 89 0.68 14.80 19.40
N SER A 90 1.39 14.14 18.47
CA SER A 90 2.59 13.35 18.75
C SER A 90 3.91 14.01 18.30
N GLY A 91 4.96 13.79 19.09
CA GLY A 91 6.33 14.17 18.75
C GLY A 91 6.96 13.28 17.67
N ASP A 92 6.43 12.07 17.48
CA ASP A 92 7.12 10.95 16.82
C ASP A 92 6.61 10.66 15.41
N PHE A 93 5.53 11.31 14.98
CA PHE A 93 4.97 11.17 13.63
C PHE A 93 5.06 12.46 12.81
N ALA A 94 5.08 12.31 11.48
CA ALA A 94 4.96 13.42 10.55
C ALA A 94 4.24 12.99 9.27
N VAL A 95 3.12 13.65 8.95
CA VAL A 95 2.49 13.49 7.63
C VAL A 95 3.38 14.13 6.57
N CYS A 96 3.79 13.35 5.58
CA CYS A 96 4.72 13.77 4.54
C CYS A 96 4.04 13.74 3.16
N LYS A 97 4.28 14.78 2.37
CA LYS A 97 3.74 14.97 1.02
C LYS A 97 4.78 14.79 -0.09
N GLY A 98 5.99 14.34 0.25
CA GLY A 98 7.02 14.10 -0.76
C GLY A 98 8.34 13.60 -0.17
N TYR A 99 9.27 13.27 -1.07
CA TYR A 99 10.55 12.65 -0.73
C TYR A 99 11.38 13.47 0.27
N GLN A 100 11.45 14.79 0.09
CA GLN A 100 12.24 15.65 0.96
C GLN A 100 11.66 15.70 2.39
N GLU A 101 10.33 15.80 2.52
CA GLU A 101 9.65 15.77 3.82
C GLU A 101 9.86 14.43 4.53
N ILE A 102 9.80 13.31 3.80
CA ILE A 102 10.12 11.98 4.34
C ILE A 102 11.58 11.94 4.85
N CYS A 103 12.53 12.48 4.08
CA CYS A 103 13.93 12.52 4.48
C CYS A 103 14.13 13.36 5.74
N ASP A 104 13.43 14.48 5.85
CA ASP A 104 13.57 15.40 6.98
C ASP A 104 12.87 14.86 8.24
N ALA A 105 11.71 14.21 8.11
CA ALA A 105 11.05 13.47 9.19
C ALA A 105 11.98 12.37 9.75
N ARG A 106 12.58 11.56 8.88
CA ARG A 106 13.52 10.50 9.30
C ARG A 106 14.76 11.05 9.99
N LYS A 107 15.34 12.15 9.50
CA LYS A 107 16.47 12.83 10.20
C LYS A 107 16.06 13.35 11.58
N ALA A 108 14.80 13.79 11.72
CA ALA A 108 14.22 14.18 13.00
C ALA A 108 13.83 12.99 13.89
N ARG A 109 14.09 11.75 13.46
CA ARG A 109 13.69 10.49 14.12
C ARG A 109 12.17 10.36 14.29
N LYS A 110 11.42 10.87 13.32
CA LYS A 110 9.97 10.69 13.22
C LYS A 110 9.64 9.62 12.20
N ILE A 111 8.54 8.90 12.43
CA ILE A 111 7.90 8.01 11.47
C ILE A 111 7.16 8.86 10.44
N ALA A 112 7.53 8.73 9.18
CA ALA A 112 6.90 9.46 8.09
C ALA A 112 5.62 8.74 7.64
N LEU A 113 4.48 9.42 7.74
CA LEU A 113 3.18 8.93 7.27
C LEU A 113 2.93 9.47 5.86
N LEU A 114 2.88 8.58 4.87
CA LEU A 114 2.50 8.92 3.50
C LEU A 114 1.05 8.47 3.29
N ILE A 115 0.14 9.41 3.07
CA ILE A 115 -1.28 9.06 2.86
C ILE A 115 -1.43 8.46 1.47
N THR A 116 -1.97 7.25 1.40
CA THR A 116 -2.33 6.54 0.17
C THR A 116 -3.84 6.30 0.14
N MET A 117 -4.38 5.92 -1.01
CA MET A 117 -5.79 5.56 -1.16
C MET A 117 -5.89 4.21 -1.84
N GLU A 118 -6.61 3.29 -1.21
CA GLU A 118 -6.89 1.97 -1.72
C GLU A 118 -8.34 1.87 -2.16
N GLY A 119 -8.54 1.97 -3.47
CA GLY A 119 -9.85 2.08 -4.07
C GLY A 119 -10.33 3.53 -4.12
N VAL A 120 -10.79 3.95 -5.30
CA VAL A 120 -11.26 5.33 -5.54
C VAL A 120 -12.74 5.54 -5.27
N GLU A 121 -13.35 4.68 -4.44
CA GLU A 121 -14.72 4.87 -3.96
C GLU A 121 -15.00 6.29 -3.45
N PRO A 122 -14.08 6.97 -2.72
CA PRO A 122 -14.31 8.34 -2.27
C PRO A 122 -14.49 9.37 -3.38
N LEU A 123 -14.05 9.08 -4.61
CA LEU A 123 -14.25 9.97 -5.76
C LEU A 123 -15.66 9.84 -6.37
N GLY A 124 -16.33 8.70 -6.16
CA GLY A 124 -17.55 8.38 -6.90
C GLY A 124 -17.31 8.46 -8.41
N THR A 125 -17.95 9.42 -9.07
CA THR A 125 -17.73 9.73 -10.51
C THR A 125 -17.23 11.15 -10.75
N ASP A 126 -16.76 11.82 -9.69
CA ASP A 126 -16.27 13.19 -9.72
C ASP A 126 -14.74 13.20 -9.73
N LEU A 127 -14.16 13.51 -10.90
CA LEU A 127 -12.71 13.54 -11.09
C LEU A 127 -12.05 14.71 -10.34
N ASP A 128 -12.77 15.81 -10.09
CA ASP A 128 -12.21 17.00 -9.46
C ASP A 128 -11.81 16.72 -8.00
N LEU A 129 -12.47 15.76 -7.34
CA LEU A 129 -12.12 15.31 -6.00
C LEU A 129 -10.69 14.75 -5.92
N LEU A 130 -10.13 14.22 -7.01
CA LEU A 130 -8.76 13.74 -7.02
C LEU A 130 -7.76 14.87 -6.73
N ARG A 131 -8.02 16.08 -7.25
CA ARG A 131 -7.20 17.25 -6.90
C ARG A 131 -7.34 17.61 -5.42
N VAL A 132 -8.55 17.53 -4.86
CA VAL A 132 -8.79 17.79 -3.43
C VAL A 132 -7.99 16.81 -2.57
N PHE A 133 -8.08 15.51 -2.83
CA PHE A 133 -7.31 14.50 -2.10
C PHE A 133 -5.79 14.69 -2.23
N TYR A 134 -5.31 15.10 -3.40
CA TYR A 134 -3.90 15.45 -3.58
C TYR A 134 -3.49 16.63 -2.68
N GLU A 135 -4.27 17.71 -2.62
CA GLU A 135 -3.96 18.86 -1.74
C GLU A 135 -3.98 18.45 -0.25
N LEU A 136 -4.91 17.57 0.12
CA LEU A 136 -5.02 17.00 1.46
C LEU A 136 -3.87 16.04 1.82
N GLY A 137 -3.09 15.57 0.84
CA GLY A 137 -1.84 14.85 1.09
C GLY A 137 -1.77 13.45 0.51
N VAL A 138 -2.78 12.98 -0.23
CA VAL A 138 -2.72 11.68 -0.91
C VAL A 138 -1.60 11.66 -1.96
N ARG A 139 -0.74 10.65 -1.93
CA ARG A 139 0.45 10.55 -2.83
C ARG A 139 0.56 9.26 -3.62
N ALA A 140 -0.18 8.21 -3.25
CA ALA A 140 -0.33 7.02 -4.08
C ALA A 140 -1.80 6.57 -4.08
N ILE A 141 -2.26 6.03 -5.21
CA ILE A 141 -3.65 5.57 -5.38
C ILE A 141 -3.67 4.22 -6.09
N GLY A 142 -4.26 3.23 -5.44
CA GLY A 142 -4.78 2.01 -6.06
C GLY A 142 -6.20 2.25 -6.52
N LEU A 143 -6.51 1.96 -7.79
CA LEU A 143 -7.81 2.33 -8.36
C LEU A 143 -8.98 1.55 -7.74
N THR A 144 -8.75 0.30 -7.36
CA THR A 144 -9.77 -0.61 -6.85
C THR A 144 -9.23 -1.35 -5.63
N HIS A 145 -10.11 -1.76 -4.72
CA HIS A 145 -9.85 -2.88 -3.81
C HIS A 145 -10.31 -4.20 -4.51
N ALA A 146 -10.69 -5.25 -3.79
CA ALA A 146 -11.20 -6.52 -4.35
C ALA A 146 -12.68 -6.46 -4.84
N ARG A 147 -13.14 -5.29 -5.27
CA ARG A 147 -14.52 -5.04 -5.75
C ARG A 147 -14.51 -4.13 -6.98
N ARG A 148 -15.62 -4.13 -7.71
CA ARG A 148 -15.85 -3.15 -8.79
C ARG A 148 -16.24 -1.80 -8.19
N ASN A 149 -15.67 -0.72 -8.72
CA ASN A 149 -16.11 0.65 -8.44
C ASN A 149 -16.25 1.44 -9.75
N ALA A 150 -16.41 2.77 -9.66
CA ALA A 150 -16.61 3.61 -10.83
C ALA A 150 -15.42 3.61 -11.81
N ALA A 151 -14.21 3.29 -11.36
CA ALA A 151 -12.99 3.30 -12.16
C ALA A 151 -12.72 1.96 -12.88
N GLY A 152 -13.17 0.83 -12.33
CA GLY A 152 -12.95 -0.48 -12.96
C GLY A 152 -13.19 -1.66 -12.04
N ASP A 153 -12.72 -2.82 -12.48
CA ASP A 153 -12.80 -4.09 -11.74
C ASP A 153 -11.54 -4.35 -10.92
N GLY A 154 -11.75 -4.65 -9.65
CA GLY A 154 -10.75 -5.25 -8.78
C GLY A 154 -10.54 -6.74 -9.05
N GLY A 155 -9.32 -7.19 -8.81
CA GLY A 155 -8.93 -8.59 -8.80
C GLY A 155 -9.59 -9.35 -7.64
N ILE A 156 -9.94 -10.61 -7.89
CA ILE A 156 -10.63 -11.46 -6.92
C ILE A 156 -9.70 -12.42 -6.17
N PHE A 157 -10.16 -12.97 -5.05
CA PHE A 157 -9.46 -14.00 -4.29
C PHE A 157 -9.70 -15.42 -4.83
N ALA A 158 -9.63 -15.57 -6.16
CA ALA A 158 -9.80 -16.86 -6.83
C ALA A 158 -8.91 -16.95 -8.08
N SER A 159 -8.57 -18.17 -8.48
CA SER A 159 -7.77 -18.43 -9.68
C SER A 159 -8.55 -18.23 -10.99
N THR A 160 -9.89 -18.29 -10.92
CA THR A 160 -10.79 -18.13 -12.08
C THR A 160 -10.67 -16.76 -12.74
N GLY A 161 -10.22 -15.76 -11.98
CA GLY A 161 -10.09 -14.38 -12.41
C GLY A 161 -11.40 -13.60 -12.39
N SER A 162 -11.26 -12.27 -12.43
CA SER A 162 -12.33 -11.28 -12.47
C SER A 162 -12.85 -11.05 -13.89
N SER A 163 -13.79 -10.12 -14.05
CA SER A 163 -14.22 -9.66 -15.37
C SER A 163 -13.04 -9.13 -16.19
N ARG A 164 -13.11 -9.27 -17.51
CA ARG A 164 -12.10 -8.76 -18.45
C ARG A 164 -12.45 -7.38 -19.00
N ASP A 165 -13.29 -6.62 -18.30
CA ASP A 165 -13.74 -5.30 -18.76
C ASP A 165 -12.68 -4.22 -18.53
N GLY A 166 -11.78 -4.41 -17.55
CA GLY A 166 -10.66 -3.50 -17.27
C GLY A 166 -11.09 -2.16 -16.69
N LEU A 167 -10.46 -1.07 -17.15
CA LEU A 167 -10.83 0.29 -16.73
C LEU A 167 -12.05 0.83 -17.47
N THR A 168 -12.93 1.51 -16.73
CA THR A 168 -13.95 2.39 -17.32
C THR A 168 -13.29 3.65 -17.89
N GLU A 169 -14.02 4.46 -18.68
CA GLU A 169 -13.46 5.75 -19.14
C GLU A 169 -13.12 6.68 -17.97
N PHE A 170 -13.96 6.70 -16.92
CA PHE A 170 -13.66 7.42 -15.68
C PHE A 170 -12.36 6.91 -15.04
N GLY A 171 -12.13 5.60 -14.99
CA GLY A 171 -10.88 5.03 -14.49
C GLY A 171 -9.66 5.45 -15.32
N ARG A 172 -9.80 5.49 -16.65
CA ARG A 172 -8.73 5.99 -17.54
C ARG A 172 -8.42 7.45 -17.25
N ASP A 173 -9.43 8.28 -17.01
CA ASP A 173 -9.25 9.68 -16.63
C ASP A 173 -8.58 9.84 -15.27
N VAL A 174 -8.94 9.02 -14.28
CA VAL A 174 -8.25 8.96 -12.97
C VAL A 174 -6.76 8.68 -13.15
N VAL A 175 -6.38 7.67 -13.96
CA VAL A 175 -4.96 7.34 -14.21
C VAL A 175 -4.22 8.51 -14.88
N ARG A 176 -4.83 9.14 -15.89
CA ARG A 176 -4.25 10.31 -16.57
C ARG A 176 -4.03 11.46 -15.58
N GLN A 177 -5.01 11.72 -14.73
CA GLN A 177 -4.95 12.80 -13.74
C GLN A 177 -3.93 12.51 -12.63
N CYS A 178 -3.79 11.25 -12.18
CA CYS A 178 -2.72 10.85 -11.26
C CYS A 178 -1.34 11.18 -11.85
N GLN A 179 -1.08 10.85 -13.12
CA GLN A 179 0.19 11.18 -13.77
C GLN A 179 0.46 12.68 -13.88
N ALA A 180 -0.59 13.46 -14.20
CA ALA A 180 -0.52 14.91 -14.32
C ALA A 180 -0.20 15.57 -12.97
N LEU A 181 -0.81 15.10 -11.88
CA LEU A 181 -0.55 15.59 -10.52
C LEU A 181 0.76 15.05 -9.92
N GLY A 182 1.29 13.94 -10.45
CA GLY A 182 2.43 13.25 -9.86
C GLY A 182 2.06 12.32 -8.69
N VAL A 183 0.80 11.89 -8.62
CA VAL A 183 0.36 10.82 -7.72
C VAL A 183 0.86 9.49 -8.29
N ILE A 184 1.46 8.66 -7.42
CA ILE A 184 1.93 7.33 -7.79
C ILE A 184 0.72 6.44 -8.05
N VAL A 185 0.72 5.74 -9.19
CA VAL A 185 -0.32 4.76 -9.48
C VAL A 185 0.10 3.42 -8.91
N ASP A 186 -0.74 2.89 -8.02
CA ASP A 186 -0.59 1.58 -7.40
C ASP A 186 -1.45 0.55 -8.13
N LEU A 187 -0.84 -0.59 -8.42
CA LEU A 187 -1.41 -1.71 -9.15
C LEU A 187 -1.81 -2.87 -8.23
N ALA A 188 -1.73 -2.70 -6.91
CA ALA A 188 -2.37 -3.61 -5.98
C ALA A 188 -3.89 -3.66 -6.25
N HIS A 189 -4.49 -4.83 -6.02
CA HIS A 189 -5.93 -5.09 -6.15
C HIS A 189 -6.58 -4.90 -7.52
N ILE A 190 -5.93 -4.34 -8.55
CA ILE A 190 -6.55 -4.17 -9.87
C ILE A 190 -6.66 -5.52 -10.61
N SER A 191 -7.73 -5.70 -11.39
CA SER A 191 -7.86 -6.85 -12.30
C SER A 191 -6.70 -6.93 -13.31
N PRO A 192 -6.38 -8.11 -13.87
CA PRO A 192 -5.32 -8.25 -14.89
C PRO A 192 -5.52 -7.36 -16.11
N THR A 193 -6.76 -7.20 -16.58
CA THR A 193 -7.05 -6.28 -17.70
C THR A 193 -6.88 -4.82 -17.29
N GLY A 194 -7.32 -4.43 -16.09
CA GLY A 194 -7.06 -3.09 -15.57
C GLY A 194 -5.56 -2.80 -15.38
N PHE A 195 -4.78 -3.81 -14.97
CA PHE A 195 -3.32 -3.72 -14.88
C PHE A 195 -2.69 -3.37 -16.24
N GLU A 196 -3.07 -4.08 -17.30
CA GLU A 196 -2.61 -3.82 -18.67
C GLU A 196 -3.02 -2.42 -19.14
N ASP A 197 -4.27 -2.03 -18.90
CA ASP A 197 -4.80 -0.70 -19.23
C ASP A 197 -4.00 0.42 -18.56
N ILE A 198 -3.70 0.28 -17.27
CA ILE A 198 -2.91 1.28 -16.52
C ILE A 198 -1.49 1.36 -17.08
N LEU A 199 -0.85 0.23 -17.40
CA LEU A 199 0.50 0.25 -17.98
C LEU A 199 0.53 0.89 -19.37
N ALA A 200 -0.53 0.72 -20.16
CA ALA A 200 -0.67 1.35 -21.47
C ALA A 200 -0.84 2.88 -21.38
N ILE A 201 -1.46 3.39 -20.31
CA ILE A 201 -1.68 4.83 -20.10
C ILE A 201 -0.49 5.49 -19.40
N THR A 202 0.16 4.78 -18.48
CA THR A 202 1.22 5.34 -17.65
C THR A 202 2.54 5.45 -18.39
N THR A 203 3.42 6.33 -17.91
CA THR A 203 4.81 6.49 -18.38
C THR A 203 5.82 6.50 -17.25
N LYS A 204 5.40 6.92 -16.04
CA LYS A 204 6.22 6.88 -14.82
C LYS A 204 6.22 5.46 -14.21
N PRO A 205 7.23 5.11 -13.41
CA PRO A 205 7.27 3.82 -12.71
C PRO A 205 6.03 3.65 -11.80
N PRO A 206 5.26 2.55 -11.94
CA PRO A 206 4.19 2.21 -11.01
C PRO A 206 4.74 1.52 -9.76
N ILE A 207 3.89 1.33 -8.76
CA ILE A 207 4.14 0.39 -7.66
C ILE A 207 3.07 -0.70 -7.66
N VAL A 208 3.37 -1.81 -6.99
CA VAL A 208 2.36 -2.70 -6.44
C VAL A 208 2.62 -2.69 -4.94
N SER A 209 1.84 -1.93 -4.18
CA SER A 209 2.16 -1.63 -2.78
C SER A 209 2.20 -2.88 -1.90
N HIS A 210 1.32 -3.85 -2.14
CA HIS A 210 1.28 -5.10 -1.40
C HIS A 210 0.67 -6.24 -2.25
N THR A 211 1.45 -7.29 -2.51
CA THR A 211 1.00 -8.50 -3.20
C THR A 211 1.95 -9.67 -2.90
N ASN A 212 1.60 -10.87 -3.38
CA ASN A 212 2.45 -12.04 -3.36
C ASN A 212 2.49 -12.71 -4.73
N ALA A 213 3.51 -13.52 -5.00
CA ALA A 213 3.64 -14.26 -6.26
C ALA A 213 2.60 -15.41 -6.41
N ARG A 214 1.91 -15.50 -7.55
CA ARG A 214 0.95 -16.59 -7.86
C ARG A 214 1.56 -17.99 -7.85
N LYS A 215 2.89 -18.10 -8.02
CA LYS A 215 3.65 -19.35 -7.96
C LYS A 215 3.38 -20.18 -6.69
N TYR A 216 3.20 -19.53 -5.53
CA TYR A 216 2.99 -20.22 -4.26
C TYR A 216 1.53 -20.19 -3.78
N TYR A 217 0.77 -19.18 -4.19
CA TYR A 217 -0.67 -19.15 -3.97
C TYR A 217 -1.37 -18.53 -5.17
N ASP A 218 -1.96 -19.40 -5.99
CA ASP A 218 -2.59 -19.03 -7.25
C ASP A 218 -4.00 -18.44 -7.06
N ILE A 219 -4.04 -17.14 -6.77
CA ILE A 219 -5.25 -16.30 -6.78
C ILE A 219 -4.97 -15.02 -7.54
N GLU A 220 -5.98 -14.39 -8.12
CA GLU A 220 -5.80 -13.17 -8.91
C GLU A 220 -5.34 -11.96 -8.08
N ARG A 221 -5.61 -11.96 -6.76
CA ARG A 221 -5.01 -11.00 -5.83
C ARG A 221 -3.47 -11.03 -5.81
N ASN A 222 -2.89 -12.18 -6.14
CA ASN A 222 -1.45 -12.37 -6.25
C ASN A 222 -0.97 -12.09 -7.68
N ILE A 223 0.25 -11.60 -7.81
CA ILE A 223 0.81 -11.12 -9.07
C ILE A 223 1.47 -12.25 -9.88
N SER A 224 1.23 -12.27 -11.19
CA SER A 224 1.86 -13.24 -12.10
C SER A 224 3.31 -12.88 -12.42
N ASP A 225 4.09 -13.84 -12.93
CA ASP A 225 5.49 -13.60 -13.34
C ASP A 225 5.59 -12.57 -14.47
N GLU A 226 4.63 -12.54 -15.38
CA GLU A 226 4.55 -11.55 -16.47
C GLU A 226 4.29 -10.16 -15.92
N GLN A 227 3.34 -10.03 -14.99
CA GLN A 227 3.06 -8.77 -14.32
C GLN A 227 4.27 -8.30 -13.50
N ILE A 228 4.94 -9.19 -12.75
CA ILE A 228 6.17 -8.87 -12.02
C ILE A 228 7.22 -8.27 -12.97
N LYS A 229 7.51 -8.94 -14.09
CA LYS A 229 8.48 -8.45 -15.08
C LYS A 229 8.08 -7.11 -15.67
N ALA A 230 6.79 -6.91 -15.98
CA ALA A 230 6.29 -5.65 -16.52
C ALA A 230 6.50 -4.47 -15.55
N ILE A 231 6.37 -4.68 -14.23
CA ILE A 231 6.71 -3.67 -13.22
C ILE A 231 8.23 -3.39 -13.24
N GLY A 232 9.05 -4.44 -13.26
CA GLY A 232 10.52 -4.31 -13.26
C GLY A 232 11.07 -3.59 -14.49
N GLU A 233 10.55 -3.87 -15.68
CA GLU A 233 10.91 -3.19 -16.93
C GLU A 233 10.62 -1.68 -16.89
N ARG A 234 9.69 -1.27 -16.03
CA ARG A 234 9.29 0.12 -15.79
C ARG A 234 10.03 0.76 -14.62
N GLY A 235 10.95 0.04 -13.98
CA GLY A 235 11.67 0.49 -12.78
C GLY A 235 10.76 0.67 -11.56
N GLY A 236 9.63 -0.05 -11.52
CA GLY A 236 8.69 -0.02 -10.40
C GLY A 236 9.14 -0.87 -9.22
N VAL A 237 8.34 -0.83 -8.14
CA VAL A 237 8.59 -1.55 -6.89
C VAL A 237 7.38 -2.41 -6.53
N ILE A 238 7.63 -3.63 -6.06
CA ILE A 238 6.61 -4.58 -5.59
C ILE A 238 6.82 -4.82 -4.09
N GLY A 239 5.84 -4.45 -3.27
CA GLY A 239 5.81 -4.76 -1.85
C GLY A 239 5.31 -6.18 -1.60
N ALA A 240 6.12 -6.99 -0.91
CA ALA A 240 5.74 -8.35 -0.52
C ALA A 240 4.78 -8.32 0.68
N ASN A 241 3.62 -8.98 0.53
CA ASN A 241 2.53 -9.01 1.50
C ASN A 241 2.73 -10.11 2.57
N SER A 242 2.55 -9.79 3.86
CA SER A 242 2.65 -10.77 4.95
C SER A 242 1.45 -11.70 5.07
N VAL A 243 0.32 -11.35 4.45
CA VAL A 243 -0.86 -12.21 4.30
C VAL A 243 -0.93 -12.83 2.91
N LEU A 244 -1.84 -13.79 2.71
CA LEU A 244 -2.00 -14.50 1.42
C LEU A 244 -0.71 -15.16 0.92
N VAL A 245 0.11 -15.63 1.86
CA VAL A 245 1.41 -16.30 1.64
C VAL A 245 1.24 -17.76 1.17
N SER A 246 0.17 -18.43 1.57
CA SER A 246 -0.19 -19.75 1.06
C SER A 246 -1.69 -19.96 1.10
N ALA A 247 -2.20 -20.86 0.25
CA ALA A 247 -3.56 -21.35 0.31
C ALA A 247 -3.85 -22.13 1.61
N LYS A 248 -2.82 -22.72 2.21
CA LYS A 248 -2.93 -23.51 3.45
C LYS A 248 -2.30 -22.77 4.61
N LYS A 249 -3.04 -22.65 5.70
CA LYS A 249 -2.62 -21.90 6.88
C LYS A 249 -1.31 -22.40 7.48
N GLU A 250 -1.11 -23.72 7.50
CA GLU A 250 0.10 -24.38 8.01
C GLU A 250 1.35 -24.12 7.16
N GLU A 251 1.17 -23.69 5.90
CA GLU A 251 2.25 -23.33 4.98
C GLU A 251 2.50 -21.81 4.95
N SER A 252 1.66 -21.01 5.60
CA SER A 252 1.84 -19.55 5.76
C SER A 252 2.90 -19.27 6.83
N THR A 253 4.16 -19.53 6.50
CA THR A 253 5.33 -19.35 7.37
C THR A 253 6.18 -18.17 6.93
N LEU A 254 7.10 -17.71 7.80
CA LEU A 254 8.09 -16.70 7.44
C LEU A 254 8.99 -17.17 6.28
N ASP A 255 9.36 -18.45 6.25
CA ASP A 255 10.14 -19.02 5.14
C ASP A 255 9.38 -18.91 3.82
N ARG A 256 8.07 -19.19 3.82
CA ARG A 256 7.25 -19.02 2.61
C ARG A 256 7.13 -17.56 2.20
N TYR A 257 6.99 -16.64 3.16
CA TYR A 257 7.01 -15.21 2.87
C TYR A 257 8.34 -14.78 2.20
N ILE A 258 9.47 -15.29 2.70
CA ILE A 258 10.78 -15.06 2.08
C ILE A 258 10.85 -15.70 0.68
N ASP A 259 10.27 -16.88 0.45
CA ASP A 259 10.22 -17.49 -0.88
C ASP A 259 9.51 -16.60 -1.92
N HIS A 260 8.48 -15.85 -1.52
CA HIS A 260 7.82 -14.86 -2.39
C HIS A 260 8.77 -13.70 -2.72
N ILE A 261 9.46 -13.15 -1.72
CA ILE A 261 10.44 -12.09 -1.88
C ILE A 261 11.57 -12.53 -2.82
N GLU A 262 12.14 -13.70 -2.61
CA GLU A 262 13.21 -14.26 -3.45
C GLU A 262 12.74 -14.49 -4.88
N HIS A 263 11.51 -15.00 -5.06
CA HIS A 263 10.94 -15.21 -6.40
C HIS A 263 10.76 -13.88 -7.13
N ILE A 264 10.18 -12.86 -6.50
CA ILE A 264 10.05 -11.52 -7.10
C ILE A 264 11.44 -10.94 -7.43
N ALA A 265 12.38 -10.98 -6.47
CA ALA A 265 13.75 -10.51 -6.66
C ALA A 265 14.48 -11.23 -7.81
N SER A 266 14.20 -12.52 -8.03
CA SER A 266 14.80 -13.29 -9.12
C SER A 266 14.35 -12.81 -10.51
N LEU A 267 13.16 -12.19 -10.60
CA LEU A 267 12.58 -11.73 -11.86
C LEU A 267 12.93 -10.27 -12.19
N ILE A 268 13.01 -9.40 -11.18
CA ILE A 268 13.21 -7.95 -11.39
C ILE A 268 14.41 -7.35 -10.66
N GLY A 269 15.18 -8.18 -9.95
CA GLY A 269 16.29 -7.74 -9.12
C GLY A 269 15.85 -7.15 -7.79
N ILE A 270 16.76 -7.13 -6.81
CA ILE A 270 16.47 -6.73 -5.43
C ILE A 270 16.00 -5.27 -5.30
N ASN A 271 16.37 -4.39 -6.24
CA ASN A 271 15.97 -2.97 -6.22
C ASN A 271 14.48 -2.77 -6.58
N GLY A 272 13.85 -3.75 -7.22
CA GLY A 272 12.42 -3.73 -7.52
C GLY A 272 11.54 -4.32 -6.41
N VAL A 273 12.13 -4.70 -5.28
CA VAL A 273 11.42 -5.34 -4.17
C VAL A 273 11.30 -4.38 -2.99
N GLY A 274 10.10 -4.32 -2.42
CA GLY A 274 9.78 -3.59 -1.20
C GLY A 274 9.01 -4.47 -0.21
N ILE A 275 8.53 -3.85 0.86
CA ILE A 275 7.68 -4.47 1.87
C ILE A 275 6.34 -3.74 1.87
N GLY A 276 5.24 -4.49 1.88
CA GLY A 276 3.89 -3.96 2.05
C GLY A 276 3.14 -4.93 2.93
N PHE A 277 3.30 -4.81 4.25
CA PHE A 277 2.96 -5.90 5.15
C PHE A 277 1.47 -6.22 5.18
N ASP A 278 0.62 -5.22 4.93
CA ASP A 278 -0.84 -5.38 4.92
C ASP A 278 -1.34 -5.83 6.32
N PHE A 279 -0.94 -5.09 7.35
CA PHE A 279 -1.47 -5.30 8.70
C PHE A 279 -2.84 -4.64 8.83
N PHE A 280 -3.86 -5.46 9.10
CA PHE A 280 -5.28 -5.04 9.12
C PHE A 280 -6.11 -5.72 10.22
N GLU A 281 -5.51 -6.60 11.04
CA GLU A 281 -6.23 -7.44 12.01
C GLU A 281 -7.05 -6.66 13.05
N PHE A 282 -6.77 -5.37 13.21
CA PHE A 282 -7.50 -4.47 14.10
C PHE A 282 -8.83 -3.97 13.51
N ILE A 283 -9.05 -4.09 12.20
CA ILE A 283 -10.28 -3.64 11.51
C ILE A 283 -11.44 -4.63 11.67
N TYR A 284 -11.16 -5.94 11.75
CA TYR A 284 -12.18 -6.99 11.78
C TYR A 284 -12.52 -7.48 13.21
N ARG A 285 -12.52 -6.56 14.19
CA ARG A 285 -12.80 -6.88 15.60
C ARG A 285 -14.29 -6.88 15.95
#